data_AF-A0A251NWI9-F1
#
_entry.id   AF-A0A251NWI9-F1
#
_cell.length_a   1.000
_cell.length_b   1.000
_cell.length_c   1.000
_cell.angle_alpha   90.00
_cell.angle_beta   90.00
_cell.angle_gamma   90.00
#
_symmetry.space_group_name_H-M   'P 1'
#
loop_
_entity.id
_entity.type
_entity.pdbx_description
1 polymer ?
#
loop_
_entity_poly.entity_id
_entity_poly.type
_entity_poly.pdbx_seq_one_letter_code
_entity_poly.pdbx_strand_id
1 'polypeptide(L)'
;MVNDKQRTKTDYIESFTAELIEKTMDKLAVVTSESEDLSIYRVPNKLREVKADAYNPCVVSIGPFHQGHHDLAATEKHKWLYMLHFLQYTKTAQEAEKCLKDCTNAIYDLDQCFQRHA
;
A
#
# COMPACT_ATOMS: atom_id res chain seq x y z
N MET A 1 1.21 40.20 29.00
CA MET A 1 2.25 39.19 28.75
C MET A 1 1.59 38.05 27.99
N VAL A 2 1.93 37.88 26.72
CA VAL A 2 1.40 36.81 25.86
C VAL A 2 2.23 35.57 26.15
N ASN A 3 1.61 34.55 26.75
CA ASN A 3 2.25 33.25 26.92
C ASN A 3 2.18 32.51 25.58
N ASP A 4 3.30 32.46 24.87
CA ASP A 4 3.50 31.53 23.77
C ASP A 4 3.35 30.11 24.31
N LYS A 5 2.23 29.46 23.97
CA LYS A 5 2.08 28.02 24.18
C LYS A 5 3.10 27.33 23.28
N GLN A 6 4.18 26.81 23.86
CA GLN A 6 5.08 25.90 23.15
C GLN A 6 4.26 24.77 22.52
N ARG A 7 4.28 24.71 21.18
CA ARG A 7 3.67 23.66 20.36
C ARG A 7 4.14 22.28 20.85
N THR A 8 3.20 21.38 21.14
CA THR A 8 3.50 20.05 21.71
C THR A 8 4.06 19.10 20.63
N LYS A 9 4.75 18.03 21.04
CA LYS A 9 5.22 16.96 20.13
C LYS A 9 4.07 16.38 19.30
N THR A 10 2.88 16.29 19.90
CA THR A 10 1.65 15.83 19.24
C THR A 10 1.23 16.78 18.12
N ASP A 11 1.21 18.09 18.38
CA ASP A 11 0.84 19.10 17.38
C ASP A 11 1.81 19.11 16.18
N TYR A 12 3.11 18.87 16.42
CA TYR A 12 4.09 18.75 15.35
C TYR A 12 3.82 17.51 14.48
N ILE A 13 3.60 16.35 15.11
CA ILE A 13 3.31 15.11 14.40
C ILE A 13 2.03 15.26 13.57
N GLU A 14 0.95 15.78 14.13
CA GLU A 14 -0.31 15.99 13.42
C GLU A 14 -0.13 16.89 12.19
N SER A 15 0.58 18.01 12.34
CA SER A 15 0.83 18.93 11.21
C SER A 15 1.68 18.29 10.11
N PHE A 16 2.72 17.54 10.47
CA PHE A 16 3.58 16.84 9.52
C PHE A 16 2.82 15.71 8.81
N THR A 17 1.96 14.98 9.53
CA THR A 17 1.12 13.94 8.91
C THR A 17 0.11 14.52 7.94
N ALA A 18 -0.49 15.67 8.24
CA ALA A 18 -1.43 16.34 7.34
C ALA A 18 -0.75 16.79 6.04
N GLU A 19 0.42 17.42 6.14
CA GLU A 19 1.24 17.82 4.99
C GLU A 19 1.62 16.61 4.12
N LEU A 20 2.02 15.50 4.76
CA LEU A 20 2.39 14.28 4.04
C LEU A 20 1.18 13.68 3.31
N ILE A 21 0.00 13.69 3.92
CA ILE A 21 -1.24 13.21 3.29
C ILE A 21 -1.56 14.05 2.06
N GLU A 22 -1.58 15.39 2.18
CA GLU A 22 -1.88 16.30 1.06
C GLU A 22 -0.92 16.07 -0.11
N LYS A 23 0.39 16.09 0.15
CA LYS A 23 1.42 15.84 -0.87
C LYS A 23 1.33 14.45 -1.50
N THR A 24 0.84 13.47 -0.75
CA THR A 24 0.63 12.12 -1.27
C THR A 24 -0.62 12.07 -2.14
N MET A 25 -1.71 12.72 -1.74
CA MET A 25 -2.95 12.81 -2.52
C MET A 25 -2.73 13.49 -3.86
N ASP A 26 -1.97 14.59 -3.90
CA ASP A 26 -1.62 15.28 -5.16
C ASP A 26 -0.87 14.36 -6.13
N LYS A 27 0.10 13.60 -5.61
CA LYS A 27 0.83 12.61 -6.42
C LYS A 27 -0.08 11.47 -6.88
N LEU A 28 -0.97 11.00 -6.01
CA LEU A 28 -1.87 9.90 -6.31
C LEU A 28 -2.90 10.29 -7.38
N ALA A 29 -3.41 11.53 -7.32
CA ALA A 29 -4.34 12.06 -8.31
C ALA A 29 -3.75 12.03 -9.73
N VAL A 30 -2.46 12.39 -9.88
CA VAL A 30 -1.73 12.32 -11.16
C VAL A 30 -1.60 10.87 -11.63
N VAL A 31 -1.22 9.94 -10.73
CA VAL A 31 -1.11 8.51 -11.07
C VAL A 31 -2.45 7.94 -11.52
N THR A 32 -3.56 8.34 -10.89
CA THR A 32 -4.90 7.85 -11.26
C THR A 32 -5.41 8.36 -12.61
N SER A 33 -4.92 9.50 -13.11
CA SER A 33 -5.33 10.04 -14.41
C SER A 33 -4.52 9.50 -15.60
N GLU A 34 -3.36 8.90 -15.37
CA GLU A 34 -2.45 8.37 -16.41
C GLU A 34 -2.57 6.85 -16.60
N SER A 35 -3.44 6.21 -15.83
CA SER A 35 -3.41 4.78 -15.59
C SER A 35 -4.57 4.07 -16.29
N GLU A 36 -4.61 4.15 -17.62
CA GLU A 36 -5.57 3.35 -18.42
C GLU A 36 -5.13 1.89 -18.57
N ASP A 37 -3.83 1.59 -18.42
CA ASP A 37 -3.25 0.24 -18.50
C ASP A 37 -2.42 -0.10 -17.25
N LEU A 38 -3.05 -0.26 -16.09
CA LEU A 38 -2.38 -0.93 -14.96
C LEU A 38 -2.07 -2.35 -15.42
N SER A 39 -0.81 -2.79 -15.34
CA SER A 39 -0.45 -4.20 -15.58
C SER A 39 0.72 -4.68 -14.73
N ILE A 40 0.43 -5.64 -13.85
CA ILE A 40 1.45 -6.48 -13.22
C ILE A 40 1.60 -7.70 -14.12
N TYR A 41 2.63 -7.70 -14.96
CA TYR A 41 2.88 -8.81 -15.89
C TYR A 41 3.32 -10.07 -15.14
N ARG A 42 2.60 -11.17 -15.36
CA ARG A 42 3.00 -12.49 -14.86
C ARG A 42 4.03 -13.11 -15.79
N VAL A 43 5.22 -13.39 -15.25
CA VAL A 43 6.25 -14.12 -16.00
C VAL A 43 5.73 -15.51 -16.40
N PRO A 44 5.74 -15.86 -17.71
CA PRO A 44 5.33 -17.18 -18.19
C PRO A 44 6.10 -18.33 -17.52
N ASN A 45 5.42 -19.44 -17.24
CA ASN A 45 6.00 -20.59 -16.54
C ASN A 45 7.28 -21.12 -17.22
N LYS A 46 7.28 -21.18 -18.56
CA LYS A 46 8.46 -21.63 -19.33
C LYS A 46 9.71 -20.80 -19.05
N LEU A 47 9.58 -19.48 -18.88
CA LEU A 47 10.72 -18.61 -18.55
C LEU A 47 11.14 -18.78 -17.10
N ARG A 48 10.15 -18.93 -16.20
CA ARG A 48 10.39 -19.17 -14.78
C ARG A 48 11.11 -20.49 -14.53
N GLU A 49 10.78 -21.55 -15.27
CA GLU A 49 11.42 -22.86 -15.18
C GLU A 49 12.90 -22.83 -15.58
N VAL A 50 13.29 -21.96 -16.50
CA VAL A 50 14.71 -21.81 -16.92
C VAL A 50 15.56 -21.18 -15.81
N LYS A 51 15.03 -20.19 -15.08
CA LYS A 51 15.74 -19.54 -13.97
C LYS A 51 14.78 -18.94 -12.95
N ALA A 52 14.29 -19.76 -12.03
CA ALA A 52 13.29 -19.35 -11.03
C ALA A 52 13.77 -18.18 -10.17
N ASP A 53 15.04 -18.19 -9.77
CA ASP A 53 15.64 -17.22 -8.86
C ASP A 53 15.76 -15.81 -9.47
N ALA A 54 15.68 -15.69 -10.80
CA ALA A 54 15.64 -14.37 -11.47
C ALA A 54 14.28 -13.69 -11.34
N TYR A 55 13.23 -14.44 -11.01
CA TYR A 55 11.84 -13.97 -10.99
C TYR A 55 11.18 -14.10 -9.61
N ASN A 56 11.85 -14.76 -8.66
CA ASN A 56 11.42 -14.80 -7.26
C ASN A 56 12.11 -13.65 -6.50
N PRO A 57 11.36 -12.81 -5.77
CA PRO A 57 11.95 -11.76 -4.97
C PRO A 57 12.74 -12.38 -3.81
N CYS A 58 13.93 -11.84 -3.57
CA CYS A 58 14.82 -12.30 -2.48
C CYS A 58 14.76 -11.41 -1.24
N VAL A 59 14.25 -10.18 -1.36
CA VAL A 59 14.31 -9.17 -0.28
C VAL A 59 12.92 -8.61 0.02
N VAL A 60 12.26 -8.07 -1.00
CA VAL A 60 10.93 -7.45 -0.87
C VAL A 60 9.97 -8.09 -1.86
N SER A 61 8.85 -8.56 -1.36
CA SER A 61 7.70 -8.99 -2.14
C SER A 61 6.54 -8.05 -1.90
N ILE A 62 5.93 -7.57 -2.99
CA ILE A 62 4.74 -6.74 -2.97
C ILE A 62 3.55 -7.63 -3.34
N GLY A 63 2.50 -7.62 -2.51
CA GLY A 63 1.31 -8.44 -2.70
C GLY A 63 1.40 -9.87 -2.15
N PRO A 64 0.37 -10.71 -2.37
CA PRO A 64 0.21 -12.01 -1.72
C PRO A 64 0.98 -13.15 -2.40
N PHE A 65 1.53 -12.94 -3.60
CA PHE A 65 2.03 -14.02 -4.45
C PHE A 65 3.22 -14.82 -3.87
N HIS A 66 3.99 -14.23 -2.98
CA HIS A 66 5.15 -14.88 -2.34
C HIS A 66 4.99 -15.05 -0.82
N GLN A 67 3.74 -15.12 -0.35
CA GLN A 67 3.45 -15.33 1.06
C GLN A 67 4.01 -16.69 1.54
N GLY A 68 4.54 -16.73 2.76
CA GLY A 68 5.03 -17.97 3.39
C GLY A 68 6.45 -18.40 3.00
N HIS A 69 7.12 -17.67 2.12
CA HIS A 69 8.53 -17.89 1.82
C HIS A 69 9.41 -17.41 2.99
N HIS A 70 10.27 -18.29 3.49
CA HIS A 70 11.12 -17.99 4.66
C HIS A 70 11.99 -16.74 4.44
N ASP A 71 12.56 -16.58 3.24
CA ASP A 71 13.43 -15.46 2.88
C ASP A 71 12.69 -14.11 2.86
N LEU A 72 11.35 -14.12 2.82
CA LEU A 72 10.50 -12.94 2.76
C LEU A 72 9.76 -12.66 4.07
N ALA A 73 10.00 -13.45 5.13
CA ALA A 73 9.34 -13.29 6.42
C ALA A 73 9.50 -11.88 7.02
N ALA A 74 10.65 -11.25 6.80
CA ALA A 74 10.89 -9.87 7.21
C ALA A 74 9.92 -8.91 6.52
N THR A 75 9.67 -9.07 5.22
CA THR A 75 8.75 -8.22 4.47
C THR A 75 7.30 -8.48 4.86
N GLU A 76 6.91 -9.72 5.15
CA GLU A 76 5.58 -10.03 5.68
C GLU A 76 5.28 -9.30 6.98
N LYS A 77 6.25 -9.24 7.91
CA LYS A 77 6.13 -8.43 9.13
C LYS A 77 5.90 -6.95 8.80
N HIS A 78 6.62 -6.40 7.83
CA HIS A 78 6.45 -5.00 7.43
C HIS A 78 5.09 -4.73 6.80
N LYS A 79 4.53 -5.66 6.00
CA LYS A 79 3.16 -5.54 5.45
C LYS A 79 2.13 -5.34 6.57
N TRP A 80 2.21 -6.15 7.63
CA TRP A 80 1.34 -6.02 8.78
C TRP A 80 1.55 -4.73 9.56
N LEU A 81 2.80 -4.31 9.75
CA LEU A 81 3.11 -3.03 10.41
C LEU A 81 2.55 -1.84 9.63
N TYR A 82 2.70 -1.83 8.30
CA TYR A 82 2.12 -0.79 7.46
C TYR A 82 0.60 -0.79 7.51
N MET A 83 -0.04 -1.97 7.49
CA MET A 83 -1.49 -2.08 7.64
C MET A 83 -1.96 -1.56 9.01
N LEU A 84 -1.25 -1.91 10.09
CA LEU A 84 -1.57 -1.39 11.42
C LEU A 84 -1.43 0.13 11.47
N HIS A 85 -0.33 0.68 10.97
CA HIS A 85 -0.11 2.13 10.92
C HIS A 85 -1.17 2.83 10.07
N PHE A 86 -1.55 2.24 8.95
CA PHE A 86 -2.61 2.76 8.10
C PHE A 86 -3.94 2.84 8.85
N LEU A 87 -4.32 1.79 9.57
CA LEU A 87 -5.57 1.77 10.34
C LEU A 87 -5.55 2.71 11.55
N GLN A 88 -4.38 3.03 12.12
CA GLN A 88 -4.26 4.00 13.21
C GLN A 88 -4.65 5.43 12.81
N TYR A 89 -4.67 5.75 11.51
CA TYR A 89 -5.16 7.06 11.03
C TYR A 89 -6.69 7.17 11.04
N THR A 90 -7.40 6.08 11.28
CA THR A 90 -8.86 6.11 11.45
C THR A 90 -9.22 6.42 12.91
N LYS A 91 -10.26 7.21 13.13
CA LYS A 91 -10.66 7.67 14.47
C LYS A 91 -11.53 6.64 15.20
N THR A 92 -12.16 5.74 14.45
CA THR A 92 -13.09 4.74 14.98
C THR A 92 -12.94 3.40 14.25
N ALA A 93 -13.34 2.31 14.91
CA ALA A 93 -13.36 0.99 14.29
C ALA A 93 -14.27 0.94 13.05
N GLN A 94 -15.37 1.70 13.06
CA GLN A 94 -16.29 1.80 11.94
C GLN A 94 -15.65 2.51 10.73
N GLU A 95 -14.84 3.54 10.97
CA GLU A 95 -14.07 4.21 9.91
C GLU A 95 -13.00 3.28 9.33
N ALA A 96 -12.28 2.53 10.17
CA ALA A 96 -11.36 1.48 9.73
C ALA A 96 -12.05 0.44 8.87
N GLU A 97 -13.19 -0.09 9.31
CA GLU A 97 -13.95 -1.09 8.57
C GLU A 97 -14.42 -0.55 7.21
N LYS A 98 -14.95 0.68 7.19
CA LYS A 98 -15.36 1.34 5.95
C LYS A 98 -14.17 1.51 5.01
N CYS A 99 -13.03 2.01 5.51
CA CYS A 99 -11.82 2.18 4.72
C CYS A 99 -11.33 0.86 4.11
N LEU A 100 -11.32 -0.23 4.90
CA LEU A 100 -10.96 -1.56 4.40
C LEU A 100 -11.94 -2.08 3.34
N LYS A 101 -13.25 -1.85 3.51
CA LYS A 101 -14.26 -2.19 2.51
C LYS A 101 -14.03 -1.44 1.20
N ASP A 102 -13.79 -0.13 1.28
CA ASP A 102 -13.54 0.71 0.11
C ASP A 102 -12.27 0.24 -0.63
N CYS A 103 -11.18 -0.05 0.10
CA CYS A 103 -9.96 -0.62 -0.50
C CYS A 103 -10.21 -1.99 -1.13
N THR A 104 -10.96 -2.87 -0.47
CA THR A 104 -11.25 -4.22 -0.97
C THR A 104 -12.07 -4.16 -2.26
N ASN A 105 -13.07 -3.28 -2.32
CA ASN A 105 -13.87 -3.05 -3.52
C ASN A 105 -13.00 -2.53 -4.66
N ALA A 106 -12.14 -1.53 -4.39
CA ALA A 106 -11.23 -1.00 -5.41
C ALA A 106 -10.28 -2.09 -5.95
N ILE A 107 -9.73 -2.95 -5.09
CA ILE A 107 -8.89 -4.09 -5.52
C ILE A 107 -9.68 -5.08 -6.37
N TYR A 108 -10.92 -5.39 -5.98
CA TYR A 108 -11.80 -6.30 -6.70
C TYR A 108 -12.17 -5.76 -8.10
N ASP A 109 -12.49 -4.47 -8.19
CA ASP A 109 -12.78 -3.80 -9.46
C ASP A 109 -11.56 -3.81 -10.38
N LEU A 110 -10.36 -3.56 -9.82
CA LEU A 110 -9.11 -3.70 -10.55
C LEU A 110 -8.89 -5.13 -11.07
N ASP A 111 -9.10 -6.16 -10.24
CA ASP A 111 -8.96 -7.57 -10.66
C ASP A 111 -9.94 -7.93 -11.79
N GLN A 112 -11.16 -7.40 -11.77
CA GLN A 112 -12.09 -7.57 -12.89
C GLN A 112 -11.59 -6.92 -14.18
N CYS A 113 -11.00 -5.73 -14.11
CA CYS A 113 -10.40 -5.08 -15.27
C CYS A 113 -9.26 -5.94 -15.85
N PHE A 114 -8.44 -6.55 -14.98
CA PHE A 114 -7.37 -7.47 -15.40
C PHE A 114 -7.89 -8.71 -16.12
N GLN A 115 -8.93 -9.35 -15.59
CA GLN A 115 -9.50 -10.56 -16.19
C GLN A 115 -10.22 -10.29 -17.51
N ARG A 116 -10.66 -9.06 -17.78
CA ARG A 116 -11.31 -8.68 -19.04
C ARG A 116 -10.33 -8.44 -20.19
N HIS A 117 -9.04 -8.28 -19.92
CA HIS A 117 -8.02 -7.90 -20.91
C HIS A 117 -6.88 -8.92 -21.07
N ALA A 118 -6.96 -10.07 -20.39
CA ALA A 118 -6.06 -11.21 -20.52
C ALA A 118 -6.68 -12.32 -21.38
#